data_AF-A0A924QKP6-F1
#
_entry.id   AF-A0A924QKP6-F1
#
_cell.length_a   1.000
_cell.length_b   1.000
_cell.length_c   1.000
_cell.angle_alpha   90.00
_cell.angle_beta   90.00
_cell.angle_gamma   90.00
#
_symmetry.space_group_name_H-M   'P 1'
#
loop_
_entity.id
_entity.type
_entity.pdbx_description
1 polymer ?
#
loop_
_entity_poly.entity_id
_entity_poly.type
_entity_poly.pdbx_seq_one_letter_code
_entity_poly.pdbx_strand_id
1 'polypeptide(L)'
;MLPIFQRTSGFAAGQFHRLVSLVKRYPFRAALALPALVLLYVLVLIPFTPGVSDLRKAKSELPSVLLASDGSVLAEYRRSNRRWVAQDKISPHVVNALIAT
;
A
#
# COMPACT_ATOMS: atom_id res chain seq x y z
N MET A 1 18.74 21.70 -41.20
CA MET A 1 18.26 20.35 -40.82
C MET A 1 19.34 19.71 -39.95
N LEU A 2 19.11 19.58 -38.64
CA LEU A 2 20.15 19.35 -37.63
C LEU A 2 20.49 17.84 -37.47
N PRO A 3 21.76 17.43 -37.61
CA PRO A 3 22.22 16.04 -37.61
C PRO A 3 22.56 15.52 -36.20
N ILE A 4 21.60 15.48 -35.28
CA ILE A 4 21.82 15.07 -33.88
C ILE A 4 21.35 13.62 -33.60
N PHE A 5 20.56 13.01 -34.49
CA PHE A 5 19.92 11.71 -34.24
C PHE A 5 20.71 10.47 -34.66
N GLN A 6 21.86 10.58 -35.34
CA GLN A 6 22.60 9.41 -35.83
C GLN A 6 23.59 8.80 -34.82
N ARG A 7 23.80 9.42 -33.65
CA ARG A 7 24.83 8.99 -32.67
C ARG A 7 24.32 8.07 -31.55
N THR A 8 23.03 7.74 -31.54
CA THR A 8 22.42 6.93 -30.47
C THR A 8 22.34 5.43 -30.79
N SER A 9 22.39 5.03 -32.08
CA SER A 9 22.21 3.64 -32.50
C SER A 9 23.44 2.74 -32.24
N GLY A 10 24.66 3.28 -32.32
CA GLY A 10 25.89 2.51 -32.10
C GLY A 10 26.10 2.06 -30.65
N PHE A 11 25.68 2.87 -29.68
CA PHE A 11 25.81 2.53 -28.26
C PHE A 11 24.82 1.42 -27.85
N ALA A 12 23.60 1.46 -28.42
CA ALA A 12 22.57 0.44 -28.18
C ALA A 12 23.01 -0.95 -28.67
N ALA A 13 23.62 -1.04 -29.86
CA ALA A 13 24.11 -2.31 -30.41
C ALA A 13 25.26 -2.90 -29.58
N GLY A 14 26.20 -2.07 -29.11
CA GLY A 14 27.33 -2.51 -28.28
C GLY A 14 26.90 -3.01 -26.89
N GLN A 15 25.90 -2.37 -26.27
CA GLN A 15 25.35 -2.80 -24.99
C GLN A 15 24.54 -4.11 -25.14
N PHE A 16 23.82 -4.28 -26.25
CA PHE A 16 23.06 -5.50 -26.52
C PHE A 16 23.96 -6.73 -26.61
N HIS A 17 25.09 -6.65 -27.33
CA HIS A 17 26.03 -7.76 -27.42
C HIS A 17 26.71 -8.13 -26.08
N ARG A 18 26.93 -7.14 -25.19
CA ARG A 18 27.47 -7.38 -23.85
C ARG A 18 26.45 -8.04 -22.91
N LEU A 19 25.19 -7.64 -23.00
CA LEU A 19 24.11 -8.28 -22.25
C LEU A 19 23.91 -9.73 -22.71
N VAL A 20 23.91 -9.97 -24.03
CA VAL A 20 23.78 -11.32 -24.59
C VAL A 20 24.97 -12.22 -24.22
N SER A 21 26.19 -11.69 -24.18
CA SER A 21 27.38 -12.48 -23.79
C SER A 21 27.38 -12.82 -22.28
N LEU A 22 26.89 -11.92 -21.42
CA LEU A 22 26.72 -12.18 -19.99
C LEU A 22 25.62 -13.22 -19.72
N VAL A 23 24.52 -13.18 -20.46
CA VAL A 23 23.44 -14.19 -20.38
C VAL A 23 23.95 -15.57 -20.77
N LYS A 24 24.75 -15.69 -21.83
CA LYS A 24 25.36 -16.96 -22.25
C LYS A 24 26.41 -17.47 -21.25
N ARG A 25 27.15 -16.58 -20.59
CA ARG A 25 28.23 -16.95 -19.65
C ARG A 25 27.72 -17.39 -18.28
N TYR A 26 26.54 -16.92 -17.85
CA TYR A 26 25.95 -17.25 -16.55
C TYR A 26 24.42 -17.49 -16.64
N PRO A 27 23.99 -18.64 -17.21
CA PRO A 27 22.57 -18.90 -17.49
C PRO A 27 21.70 -18.89 -16.23
N PHE A 28 22.17 -19.46 -15.11
CA PHE A 28 21.43 -19.45 -13.84
C PHE A 28 21.26 -18.04 -13.26
N ARG A 29 22.28 -17.17 -13.36
CA ARG A 29 22.19 -15.79 -12.87
C ARG A 29 21.27 -14.94 -13.74
N ALA A 30 21.30 -15.16 -15.06
CA ALA A 30 20.38 -14.51 -15.98
C ALA A 30 18.93 -14.95 -15.75
N ALA A 31 18.69 -16.24 -15.49
CA ALA A 31 17.37 -16.76 -15.13
C ALA A 31 16.86 -16.16 -13.80
N LEU A 32 17.75 -15.96 -12.82
CA LEU A 32 17.39 -15.37 -11.53
C LEU A 32 17.25 -13.83 -11.57
N ALA A 33 17.77 -13.16 -12.59
CA ALA A 33 17.74 -11.71 -12.68
C ALA A 33 16.29 -11.16 -12.73
N LEU A 34 15.42 -11.80 -13.51
CA LEU A 34 14.01 -11.40 -13.62
C LEU A 34 13.25 -11.55 -12.29
N PRO A 35 13.23 -12.72 -11.62
CA PRO A 35 12.54 -12.85 -10.33
C PRO A 35 13.17 -11.98 -9.24
N ALA A 36 14.50 -11.77 -9.24
CA ALA A 36 15.15 -10.84 -8.31
C ALA A 36 14.68 -9.39 -8.52
N LEU A 37 14.50 -8.96 -9.78
CA LEU A 37 14.03 -7.62 -10.10
C LEU A 37 12.55 -7.43 -9.70
N VAL A 38 11.72 -8.46 -9.89
CA VAL A 38 10.33 -8.49 -9.39
C VAL A 38 10.29 -8.42 -7.87
N LEU A 39 11.10 -9.21 -7.17
CA LEU A 39 11.19 -9.17 -5.71
C LEU A 39 11.59 -7.77 -5.21
N LEU A 40 12.62 -7.18 -5.81
CA LEU A 40 13.08 -5.85 -5.45
C LEU A 40 12.00 -4.79 -5.70
N TYR A 41 11.27 -4.90 -6.82
CA TYR A 41 10.12 -4.04 -7.12
C TYR A 41 9.03 -4.15 -6.04
N VAL A 42 8.67 -5.37 -5.63
CA VAL A 42 7.67 -5.59 -4.58
C VAL A 42 8.15 -5.00 -3.24
N LEU A 43 9.42 -5.20 -2.86
CA LEU A 43 9.98 -4.66 -1.62
C LEU A 43 9.95 -3.12 -1.59
N VAL A 44 10.23 -2.47 -2.72
CA VAL A 44 10.10 -1.01 -2.85
C VAL A 44 8.66 -0.56 -2.66
N LEU A 45 7.67 -1.37 -3.04
CA LEU A 45 6.25 -1.02 -2.95
C LEU A 45 5.67 -1.16 -1.53
N ILE A 46 6.28 -1.98 -0.65
CA ILE A 46 5.82 -2.21 0.73
C ILE A 46 5.58 -0.91 1.51
N PRO A 47 6.54 0.04 1.62
CA PRO A 47 6.31 1.27 2.39
C PRO A 47 5.22 2.18 1.78
N PHE A 48 4.92 2.05 0.49
CA PHE A 48 3.87 2.81 -0.18
C PHE A 48 2.51 2.11 -0.18
N THR A 49 2.44 0.85 0.28
CA THR A 49 1.20 0.07 0.31
C THR A 49 0.61 0.10 1.71
N PRO A 50 -0.55 0.76 1.93
CA PRO A 50 -1.21 0.75 3.22
C PRO A 50 -1.56 -0.68 3.65
N GLY A 51 -1.48 -0.96 4.96
CA GLY A 51 -1.73 -2.28 5.50
C GLY A 51 -3.19 -2.73 5.31
N VAL A 52 -3.42 -4.04 5.29
CA VAL A 52 -4.77 -4.62 5.17
C VAL A 52 -5.69 -4.20 6.33
N SER A 53 -5.13 -3.99 7.53
CA SER A 53 -5.85 -3.45 8.68
C SER A 53 -6.37 -2.03 8.41
N ASP A 54 -5.56 -1.20 7.77
CA ASP A 54 -5.88 0.21 7.54
C ASP A 54 -6.94 0.33 6.45
N LEU A 55 -6.85 -0.48 5.39
CA LEU A 55 -7.90 -0.61 4.39
C LEU A 55 -9.23 -1.11 5.00
N ARG A 56 -9.16 -2.03 5.96
CA ARG A 56 -10.35 -2.57 6.64
C ARG A 56 -10.99 -1.55 7.58
N LYS A 57 -10.18 -0.73 8.26
CA LYS A 57 -10.65 0.41 9.07
C LYS A 57 -11.33 1.44 8.19
N ALA A 58 -10.65 1.90 7.13
CA ALA A 58 -11.21 2.86 6.16
C ALA A 58 -12.53 2.38 5.54
N LYS A 59 -12.64 1.09 5.17
CA LYS A 59 -13.89 0.52 4.67
C LYS A 59 -15.01 0.46 5.71
N SER A 60 -14.67 0.35 6.99
CA SER A 60 -15.64 0.27 8.10
C SER A 60 -16.08 1.64 8.61
N GLU A 61 -15.40 2.71 8.19
CA GLU A 61 -15.64 4.09 8.59
C GLU A 61 -16.65 4.83 7.70
N LEU A 62 -17.25 4.17 6.71
CA LEU A 62 -18.42 4.69 6.00
C LEU A 62 -19.69 4.20 6.70
N PRO A 63 -20.20 4.91 7.73
CA PRO A 63 -21.48 4.59 8.33
C PRO A 63 -22.60 4.78 7.31
N SER A 64 -23.56 3.85 7.30
CA SER A 64 -24.82 4.09 6.60
C SER A 64 -25.72 4.91 7.52
N VAL A 65 -26.27 6.02 7.02
CA VAL A 65 -27.16 6.90 7.80
C VAL A 65 -28.59 6.75 7.29
N LEU A 66 -29.53 6.45 8.18
CA LEU A 66 -30.96 6.53 7.91
C LEU A 66 -31.42 7.96 8.08
N LEU A 67 -32.05 8.50 7.04
CA LEU A 67 -32.63 9.83 7.01
C LEU A 67 -34.15 9.73 6.99
N ALA A 68 -34.84 10.62 7.68
CA ALA A 68 -36.26 10.86 7.51
C ALA A 68 -36.52 11.68 6.24
N SER A 69 -37.79 11.78 5.83
CA SER A 69 -38.20 12.53 4.64
C SER A 69 -37.93 14.03 4.72
N ASP A 70 -37.77 14.57 5.92
CA ASP A 70 -37.37 15.95 6.21
C ASP A 70 -35.85 16.17 6.18
N GLY A 71 -35.07 15.09 5.98
CA GLY A 71 -33.60 15.11 5.99
C GLY A 71 -32.97 14.96 7.38
N SER A 72 -33.75 14.75 8.44
CA SER A 72 -33.22 14.50 9.79
C SER A 72 -32.61 13.10 9.91
N VAL A 73 -31.55 12.95 10.71
CA VAL A 73 -30.87 11.67 10.93
C VAL A 73 -31.62 10.84 11.97
N LEU A 74 -32.17 9.69 11.57
CA LEU A 74 -32.88 8.76 12.44
C LEU A 74 -31.94 7.75 13.11
N ALA A 75 -30.96 7.24 12.37
CA ALA A 75 -30.00 6.27 12.90
C ALA A 75 -28.72 6.22 12.07
N GLU A 76 -27.62 5.83 12.71
CA GLU A 76 -26.33 5.59 12.08
C GLU A 76 -25.94 4.13 12.28
N TYR A 77 -25.81 3.38 11.20
CA TYR A 77 -25.37 1.99 11.22
C TYR A 77 -23.86 1.90 11.02
N ARG A 78 -23.19 1.44 12.08
CA ARG A 78 -21.75 1.14 12.08
C ARG A 78 -21.51 -0.32 12.38
N ARG A 79 -20.60 -0.95 11.64
CA ARG A 79 -20.22 -2.36 11.85
C ARG A 79 -19.57 -2.59 13.23
N SER A 80 -18.89 -1.59 13.76
CA SER A 80 -18.35 -1.60 15.12
C SER A 80 -18.78 -0.33 15.85
N ASN A 81 -19.59 -0.47 16.89
CA ASN A 81 -20.01 0.66 17.72
C ASN A 81 -18.93 0.98 18.78
N ARG A 82 -17.71 1.27 18.31
CA ARG A 82 -16.58 1.65 19.17
C ARG A 82 -16.20 3.09 18.86
N ARG A 83 -16.00 3.90 19.90
CA ARG A 83 -15.38 5.22 19.80
C ARG A 83 -14.07 5.17 20.56
N TRP A 84 -13.01 5.67 19.95
CA TRP A 84 -11.77 5.92 20.68
C TRP A 84 -12.00 7.07 21.64
N VAL A 85 -11.76 6.84 22.92
CA VAL A 85 -11.86 7.84 23.98
C VAL A 85 -10.50 7.88 24.67
N ALA A 86 -9.93 9.06 24.81
CA ALA A 86 -8.69 9.23 25.54
C ALA A 86 -8.90 8.88 27.02
N GLN A 87 -7.91 8.27 27.67
CA GLN A 87 -8.08 7.69 29.00
C GLN A 87 -8.43 8.74 30.07
N ASP A 88 -7.93 9.97 29.93
CA ASP A 88 -8.23 11.12 30.78
C ASP A 88 -9.69 11.60 30.66
N LYS A 89 -10.40 11.22 29.59
CA LYS A 89 -11.83 11.51 29.39
C LYS A 89 -12.75 10.43 29.97
N ILE A 90 -12.19 9.33 30.49
CA ILE A 90 -12.96 8.25 31.11
C ILE A 90 -13.13 8.58 32.60
N SER A 91 -14.37 8.52 33.09
CA SER A 91 -14.67 8.75 34.51
C SER A 91 -13.86 7.80 35.40
N PRO A 92 -13.20 8.31 36.47
CA PRO A 92 -12.45 7.48 37.41
C PRO A 92 -13.30 6.36 38.03
N HIS A 93 -14.60 6.60 38.23
CA HIS A 93 -15.52 5.59 38.75
C HIS A 93 -15.65 4.38 37.81
N VAL A 94 -15.65 4.62 36.50
CA VAL A 94 -15.73 3.55 35.48
C VAL A 94 -14.42 2.74 35.47
N VAL A 95 -13.27 3.43 35.55
CA VAL A 95 -11.96 2.77 35.62
C VAL A 95 -11.86 1.88 36.86
N ASN A 96 -12.24 2.41 38.03
CA ASN A 96 -12.22 1.66 39.28
C ASN A 96 -13.16 0.44 39.24
N ALA A 97 -14.35 0.60 38.64
CA ALA A 97 -15.29 -0.52 38.48
C ALA A 97 -14.72 -1.64 37.60
N LEU A 98 -14.02 -1.29 36.52
CA LEU A 98 -13.38 -2.28 35.63
C LEU A 98 -12.16 -2.96 36.27
N ILE A 99 -11.45 -2.28 37.17
CA ILE A 99 -10.32 -2.87 37.91
C ILE A 99 -10.80 -3.84 39.00
N ALA A 100 -12.01 -3.65 39.53
CA ALA A 100 -12.54 -4.43 40.64
C ALA A 100 -13.13 -5.80 40.24
N THR A 101 -13.17 -6.13 38.95
CA THR A 101 -13.65 -7.42 38.39
C THR A 101 -12.49 -8.30 37.94
#